data_AF-A0A9N9SA76-F1
#
_entry.id   AF-A0A9N9SA76-F1
#
_cell.length_a   1.000
_cell.length_b   1.000
_cell.length_c   1.000
_cell.angle_alpha   90.00
_cell.angle_beta   90.00
_cell.angle_gamma   90.00
#
_symmetry.space_group_name_H-M   'P 1'
#
loop_
_entity.id
_entity.type
_entity.pdbx_description
1 polymer ?
#
loop_
_entity_poly.entity_id
_entity_poly.type
_entity_poly.pdbx_seq_one_letter_code
_entity_poly.pdbx_strand_id
1 'polypeptide(L)'
;MKIFDKILKFLYTDELPGDDGTNFLHLFAAAGKLKIENLKDFAAKKLFDQIDAENAMEILSISNKYEHQELNVKAFDEIKKKYSKINFKDDWAADTDKVTQIIEAFQKKEDLIRKAEEEFEGLLI
;
A
#
# COMPACT_ATOMS: atom_id res chain seq x y z
N MET A 1 4.95 -19.96 -10.67
CA MET A 1 4.95 -19.36 -12.02
C MET A 1 5.35 -17.90 -11.92
N LYS A 2 6.21 -17.37 -12.80
CA LYS A 2 6.69 -15.98 -12.68
C LYS A 2 5.62 -15.00 -13.16
N ILE A 3 5.68 -13.75 -12.68
CA ILE A 3 4.73 -12.68 -13.05
C ILE A 3 4.68 -12.47 -14.57
N PHE A 4 5.82 -12.54 -15.25
CA PHE A 4 5.87 -12.39 -16.70
C PHE A 4 5.10 -13.50 -17.43
N ASP A 5 5.23 -14.76 -16.99
CA ASP A 5 4.47 -15.88 -17.54
C ASP A 5 2.95 -15.70 -17.32
N LYS A 6 2.56 -15.13 -16.15
CA LYS A 6 1.15 -14.80 -15.85
C LYS A 6 0.62 -13.73 -16.81
N ILE A 7 1.41 -12.70 -17.08
CA ILE A 7 1.06 -11.63 -18.03
C ILE A 7 0.89 -12.21 -19.44
N LEU A 8 1.84 -13.01 -19.91
CA LEU A 8 1.75 -13.63 -21.23
C LEU A 8 0.49 -14.47 -21.35
N LYS A 9 0.25 -15.38 -20.38
CA LYS A 9 -0.97 -16.20 -20.41
C LYS A 9 -2.23 -15.34 -20.48
N PHE A 10 -2.35 -14.32 -19.64
CA PHE A 10 -3.47 -13.39 -19.68
C PHE A 10 -3.64 -12.71 -21.04
N LEU A 11 -2.57 -12.25 -21.67
CA LEU A 11 -2.64 -11.62 -23.01
C LEU A 11 -3.13 -12.58 -24.11
N TYR A 12 -2.87 -13.88 -23.98
CA TYR A 12 -3.25 -14.86 -24.98
C TYR A 12 -4.60 -15.54 -24.71
N THR A 13 -5.08 -15.53 -23.46
CA THR A 13 -6.28 -16.28 -23.08
C THR A 13 -7.33 -15.46 -22.32
N ASP A 14 -7.07 -14.19 -22.00
CA ASP A 14 -7.86 -13.36 -21.08
C ASP A 14 -8.10 -13.99 -19.69
N GLU A 15 -7.36 -15.05 -19.36
CA GLU A 15 -7.47 -15.77 -18.10
C GLU A 15 -6.23 -15.55 -17.26
N LEU A 16 -6.43 -15.15 -15.99
CA LEU A 16 -5.36 -15.25 -15.03
C LEU A 16 -5.23 -16.69 -14.51
N PRO A 17 -4.02 -17.24 -14.43
CA PRO A 17 -3.77 -18.46 -13.67
C PRO A 17 -4.28 -18.28 -12.23
N GLY A 18 -4.83 -19.35 -11.65
CA GLY A 18 -5.45 -19.38 -10.33
C GLY A 18 -4.69 -18.60 -9.24
N ASP A 19 -5.48 -18.14 -8.27
CA ASP A 19 -5.13 -17.17 -7.22
C ASP A 19 -3.97 -17.62 -6.30
N ASP A 20 -3.60 -18.91 -6.35
CA ASP A 20 -2.62 -19.57 -5.49
C ASP A 20 -1.26 -18.83 -5.48
N GLY A 21 -1.08 -17.97 -4.46
CA GLY A 21 0.15 -17.21 -4.23
C GLY A 21 0.42 -16.07 -5.22
N THR A 22 -0.60 -15.55 -5.90
CA THR A 22 -0.40 -14.36 -6.75
C THR A 22 -0.19 -13.12 -5.91
N ASN A 23 0.99 -12.51 -6.01
CA ASN A 23 1.22 -11.17 -5.49
C ASN A 23 0.59 -10.16 -6.47
N PHE A 24 -0.63 -9.70 -6.16
CA PHE A 24 -1.38 -8.76 -6.99
C PHE A 24 -0.74 -7.37 -7.04
N LEU A 25 -0.01 -6.96 -6.01
CA LEU A 25 0.74 -5.71 -6.00
C LEU A 25 1.80 -5.71 -7.11
N HIS A 26 2.59 -6.78 -7.21
CA HIS A 26 3.59 -6.95 -8.26
C HIS A 26 2.96 -7.06 -9.64
N LEU A 27 1.82 -7.77 -9.75
CA LEU A 27 1.08 -7.89 -11.00
C LEU A 27 0.56 -6.52 -11.48
N PHE A 28 -0.03 -5.74 -10.59
CA PHE A 28 -0.50 -4.39 -10.85
C PHE A 28 0.65 -3.49 -11.31
N ALA A 29 1.77 -3.51 -10.59
CA ALA A 29 2.94 -2.71 -10.95
C ALA A 29 3.52 -3.11 -12.32
N ALA A 30 3.57 -4.40 -12.63
CA ALA A 30 4.02 -4.89 -13.93
C ALA A 30 3.05 -4.52 -15.05
N ALA A 31 1.74 -4.64 -14.82
CA ALA A 31 0.69 -4.27 -15.78
C ALA A 31 0.70 -2.77 -16.08
N GLY A 32 0.84 -1.92 -15.05
CA GLY A 32 0.98 -0.47 -15.22
C GLY A 32 2.24 -0.09 -16.00
N LYS A 33 3.38 -0.74 -15.70
CA LYS A 33 4.63 -0.53 -16.44
C LYS A 33 4.52 -0.92 -17.92
N LEU A 34 3.80 -2.00 -18.21
CA LEU A 34 3.59 -2.51 -19.57
C LEU A 34 2.39 -1.87 -20.28
N LYS A 35 1.64 -1.00 -19.59
CA LYS A 35 0.41 -0.34 -20.09
C LYS A 35 -0.67 -1.33 -20.55
N ILE A 36 -0.83 -2.43 -19.82
CA ILE A 36 -1.86 -3.44 -20.06
C ILE A 36 -3.04 -3.12 -19.13
N GLU A 37 -3.92 -2.22 -19.57
CA GLU A 37 -4.97 -1.62 -18.73
C GLU A 37 -5.97 -2.65 -18.17
N ASN A 38 -6.45 -3.58 -18.99
CA ASN A 38 -7.35 -4.65 -18.53
C ASN A 38 -6.76 -5.52 -17.42
N LEU A 39 -5.45 -5.82 -17.50
CA LEU A 39 -4.74 -6.56 -16.45
C LEU A 39 -4.52 -5.71 -15.20
N LYS A 40 -4.23 -4.41 -15.40
CA LYS A 40 -4.05 -3.44 -14.30
C LYS A 40 -5.34 -3.34 -13.50
N ASP A 41 -6.48 -3.16 -14.15
CA ASP A 41 -7.79 -3.05 -13.51
C ASP A 41 -8.19 -4.35 -12.81
N PHE A 42 -7.87 -5.50 -13.43
CA PHE A 42 -8.09 -6.80 -12.79
C PHE A 42 -7.29 -6.95 -11.50
N ALA A 43 -5.99 -6.65 -11.55
CA ALA A 43 -5.11 -6.71 -10.38
C ALA A 43 -5.55 -5.70 -9.31
N ALA A 44 -6.02 -4.51 -9.73
CA ALA A 44 -6.50 -3.49 -8.82
C ALA A 44 -7.75 -3.93 -8.05
N LYS A 45 -8.73 -4.55 -8.72
CA LYS A 45 -9.92 -5.10 -8.05
C LYS A 45 -9.56 -6.11 -6.98
N LYS A 46 -8.62 -7.03 -7.29
CA LYS A 46 -8.14 -8.03 -6.33
C LYS A 46 -7.37 -7.39 -5.17
N LEU A 47 -6.56 -6.38 -5.46
CA LEU A 47 -5.80 -5.65 -4.46
C LEU A 47 -6.71 -4.84 -3.53
N PHE A 48 -7.81 -4.27 -4.04
CA PHE A 48 -8.78 -3.47 -3.28
C PHE A 48 -9.35 -4.24 -2.08
N ASP A 49 -9.66 -5.53 -2.26
CA ASP A 49 -10.17 -6.40 -1.20
C ASP A 49 -9.10 -6.83 -0.19
N GLN A 50 -7.82 -6.68 -0.55
CA GLN A 50 -6.66 -7.07 0.27
C GLN A 50 -6.01 -5.90 1.00
N ILE A 51 -6.50 -4.66 0.82
CA ILE A 51 -5.91 -3.48 1.47
C ILE A 51 -6.13 -3.58 2.99
N ASP A 52 -5.03 -3.48 3.72
CA ASP A 52 -4.99 -3.49 5.18
C ASP A 52 -4.01 -2.42 5.71
N ALA A 53 -3.91 -2.32 7.03
CA ALA A 53 -3.09 -1.31 7.69
C ALA A 53 -1.57 -1.52 7.48
N GLU A 54 -1.12 -2.71 7.10
CA GLU A 54 0.29 -3.05 6.90
C GLU A 54 0.73 -2.73 5.47
N ASN A 55 -0.12 -3.04 4.49
CA ASN A 55 0.19 -2.87 3.06
C ASN A 55 -0.27 -1.52 2.48
N ALA A 56 -1.13 -0.76 3.18
CA ALA A 56 -1.72 0.47 2.64
C ALA A 56 -0.69 1.52 2.19
N MET A 57 0.46 1.64 2.87
CA MET A 57 1.52 2.58 2.45
C MET A 57 2.12 2.21 1.09
N GLU A 58 2.39 0.93 0.87
CA GLU A 58 2.94 0.44 -0.39
C GLU A 58 1.92 0.60 -1.51
N ILE A 59 0.64 0.27 -1.23
CA ILE A 59 -0.47 0.42 -2.18
C ILE A 59 -0.74 1.89 -2.52
N LEU A 60 -0.60 2.82 -1.56
CA LEU A 60 -0.71 4.25 -1.83
C LEU A 60 0.39 4.72 -2.81
N SER A 61 1.63 4.28 -2.59
CA SER A 61 2.77 4.62 -3.46
C SER A 61 2.57 4.13 -4.90
N ILE A 62 2.21 2.86 -5.08
CA ILE A 62 2.04 2.29 -6.41
C ILE A 62 0.78 2.79 -7.12
N SER A 63 -0.30 3.07 -6.40
CA SER A 63 -1.54 3.63 -6.98
C SER A 63 -1.34 5.05 -7.47
N ASN A 64 -0.56 5.88 -6.76
CA ASN A 64 -0.15 7.19 -7.27
C ASN A 64 0.74 7.06 -8.51
N LYS A 65 1.74 6.17 -8.47
CA LYS A 65 2.68 5.99 -9.58
C LYS A 65 2.02 5.56 -10.89
N TYR A 66 0.98 4.73 -10.81
CA TYR A 66 0.25 4.24 -11.99
C TYR A 66 -1.15 4.84 -12.12
N GLU A 67 -1.38 5.99 -11.45
CA GLU A 67 -2.58 6.84 -11.57
C GLU A 67 -3.92 6.12 -11.38
N HIS A 68 -4.01 5.23 -10.38
CA HIS A 68 -5.22 4.48 -10.08
C HIS A 68 -5.97 5.06 -8.87
N GLN A 69 -6.96 5.91 -9.14
CA GLN A 69 -7.66 6.72 -8.13
C GLN A 69 -8.39 5.90 -7.05
N GLU A 70 -9.11 4.83 -7.40
CA GLU A 70 -9.92 4.09 -6.41
C GLU A 70 -9.04 3.42 -5.34
N LEU A 71 -7.95 2.76 -5.77
CA LEU A 71 -6.94 2.21 -4.87
C LEU A 71 -6.28 3.28 -4.02
N ASN A 72 -5.99 4.45 -4.61
CA ASN A 72 -5.37 5.55 -3.90
C ASN A 72 -6.24 6.02 -2.72
N VAL A 73 -7.52 6.30 -2.98
CA VAL A 73 -8.48 6.73 -1.95
C VAL A 73 -8.62 5.67 -0.86
N LYS A 74 -8.81 4.41 -1.24
CA LYS A 74 -9.00 3.31 -0.30
C LYS A 74 -7.76 3.08 0.58
N ALA A 75 -6.57 3.07 0.00
CA ALA A 75 -5.31 2.94 0.75
C ALA A 75 -5.12 4.11 1.71
N PHE A 76 -5.42 5.33 1.26
CA PHE A 76 -5.32 6.51 2.11
C PHE A 76 -6.31 6.48 3.28
N ASP A 77 -7.53 5.97 3.06
CA ASP A 77 -8.51 5.79 4.14
C ASP A 77 -8.05 4.76 5.18
N GLU A 78 -7.42 3.66 4.78
CA GLU A 78 -6.84 2.70 5.74
C GLU A 78 -5.66 3.31 6.53
N ILE A 79 -4.85 4.17 5.90
CA ILE A 79 -3.78 4.93 6.58
C ILE A 79 -4.37 5.88 7.62
N LYS A 80 -5.41 6.66 7.25
CA LYS A 80 -6.11 7.56 8.17
C LYS A 80 -6.68 6.82 9.37
N LYS A 81 -7.22 5.62 9.17
CA LYS A 81 -7.73 4.77 10.26
C LYS A 81 -6.61 4.30 11.19
N LYS A 82 -5.49 3.79 10.63
CA LYS A 82 -4.35 3.30 11.41
C LYS A 82 -3.72 4.41 12.26
N TYR A 83 -3.55 5.58 11.67
CA TYR A 83 -2.93 6.74 12.30
C TYR A 83 -3.97 7.81 12.65
N SER A 84 -5.05 7.42 13.33
CA SER A 84 -6.17 8.31 13.69
C SER A 84 -5.78 9.51 14.54
N LYS A 85 -4.63 9.44 15.23
CA LYS A 85 -4.04 10.55 15.99
C LYS A 85 -3.44 11.63 15.10
N ILE A 86 -3.21 11.35 13.81
CA ILE A 86 -2.66 12.28 12.82
C ILE A 86 -3.83 12.87 12.02
N ASN A 87 -3.88 14.20 11.94
CA ASN A 87 -4.83 14.88 11.09
C ASN A 87 -4.30 15.00 9.66
N PHE A 88 -4.51 13.97 8.85
CA PHE A 88 -4.19 14.01 7.43
C PHE A 88 -5.19 14.89 6.69
N LYS A 89 -4.69 15.74 5.78
CA LYS A 89 -5.56 16.43 4.82
C LYS A 89 -5.83 15.53 3.62
N ASP A 90 -7.03 15.61 3.06
CA ASP A 90 -7.44 14.75 1.94
C ASP A 90 -6.61 14.98 0.66
N ASP A 91 -6.05 16.18 0.48
CA ASP A 91 -5.16 16.52 -0.64
C ASP A 91 -3.78 15.84 -0.54
N TRP A 92 -3.42 15.27 0.60
CA TRP A 92 -2.13 14.61 0.79
C TRP A 92 -2.08 13.20 0.19
N ALA A 93 -3.22 12.62 -0.20
CA ALA A 93 -3.25 11.32 -0.85
C ALA A 93 -2.40 11.27 -2.13
N ALA A 94 -2.19 12.41 -2.79
CA ALA A 94 -1.35 12.54 -3.98
C ALA A 94 0.16 12.67 -3.67
N ASP A 95 0.53 13.00 -2.43
CA ASP A 95 1.92 13.24 -2.02
C ASP A 95 2.38 12.15 -1.05
N THR A 96 2.72 11.00 -1.61
CA THR A 96 3.15 9.83 -0.83
C THR A 96 4.40 10.11 0.00
N ASP A 97 5.33 10.93 -0.49
CA ASP A 97 6.57 11.25 0.23
C ASP A 97 6.26 12.02 1.51
N LYS A 98 5.37 13.01 1.42
CA LYS A 98 4.92 13.77 2.60
C LYS A 98 4.15 12.90 3.60
N VAL A 99 3.26 12.04 3.12
CA VAL A 99 2.52 11.10 4.00
C VAL A 99 3.50 10.16 4.73
N THR A 100 4.51 9.65 4.01
CA THR A 100 5.55 8.79 4.56
C THR A 100 6.36 9.51 5.65
N GLN A 101 6.86 10.71 5.37
CA GLN A 101 7.65 11.49 6.34
C GLN A 101 6.89 11.78 7.64
N ILE A 102 5.59 12.09 7.55
CA ILE A 102 4.75 12.37 8.71
C ILE A 102 4.56 11.10 9.55
N ILE A 103 4.31 9.97 8.91
CA ILE A 103 4.15 8.68 9.58
C ILE A 103 5.45 8.26 10.27
N GLU A 104 6.59 8.38 9.58
CA GLU A 104 7.91 8.08 10.15
C GLU A 104 8.23 8.97 11.35
N ALA A 105 7.94 10.28 11.25
CA ALA A 105 8.12 11.21 12.36
C ALA A 105 7.22 10.86 13.55
N PHE A 106 5.98 10.44 13.30
CA PHE A 106 5.04 10.01 14.32
C PHE A 106 5.51 8.72 15.02
N GLN A 107 5.92 7.70 14.26
CA GLN A 107 6.47 6.46 14.79
C GLN A 107 7.72 6.71 15.64
N LYS A 108 8.64 7.53 15.14
CA LYS A 108 9.85 7.92 15.88
C LYS A 108 9.51 8.60 17.21
N LYS A 109 8.49 9.45 17.24
CA LYS A 109 8.01 10.06 18.48
C LYS A 109 7.46 9.01 19.44
N GLU A 110 6.61 8.09 18.99
CA GLU A 110 6.07 7.02 19.85
C GLU A 110 7.18 6.11 20.39
N ASP A 111 8.20 5.79 19.58
CA ASP A 111 9.36 5.02 20.03
C ASP A 111 10.18 5.71 21.12
N LEU A 112 10.35 7.04 21.02
CA LEU A 112 11.05 7.82 22.05
C LEU A 112 10.26 7.86 23.36
N ILE A 113 8.94 8.01 23.29
CA ILE A 113 8.07 7.99 24.48
C ILE A 113 8.18 6.63 25.17
N ARG A 114 8.06 5.54 24.42
CA ARG A 114 8.18 4.17 24.96
C ARG A 114 9.52 3.96 25.67
N LYS A 115 10.63 4.39 25.06
CA LYS A 115 11.97 4.27 25.68
C LYS A 115 12.07 5.07 26.99
N ALA A 116 11.49 6.27 27.03
CA ALA A 116 11.50 7.08 28.25
C ALA A 116 10.64 6.44 29.37
N GLU A 117 9.54 5.79 29.03
CA GLU A 117 8.70 5.05 29.97
C GLU A 117 9.46 3.84 30.54
N GLU A 118 10.14 3.06 29.70
CA GLU A 118 10.98 1.92 30.11
C GLU A 118 12.13 2.35 31.04
N GLU A 119 12.81 3.46 30.73
CA GLU A 119 13.88 4.02 31.58
C GLU A 119 13.34 4.48 32.95
N PHE A 120 12.15 5.08 32.98
CA PHE A 120 11.53 5.55 34.22
C PHE A 120 11.08 4.38 35.11
N GLU A 121 10.49 3.34 34.54
CA GLU A 121 10.12 2.11 35.26
C GLU A 121 11.35 1.39 35.83
N GLY A 122 12.45 1.36 35.07
CA GLY A 122 13.72 0.77 35.52
C GLY A 122 14.38 1.48 36.71
N LEU A 123 14.02 2.75 36.99
CA LEU A 123 14.49 3.51 38.15
C LEU A 123 13.62 3.34 39.40
N LEU A 124 12.43 2.75 39.28
CA LEU A 124 11.48 2.52 40.37
C LEU A 124 11.63 1.14 41.03
N ILE A 125 12.55 0.31 40.54
CA ILE A 125 12.89 -1.05 41.04
C ILE A 125 14.28 -1.03 41.66
#